data_AF-A0A151K331-F1
#
_entry.id   AF-A0A151K331-F1
#
_cell.length_a   1.000
_cell.length_b   1.000
_cell.length_c   1.000
_cell.angle_alpha   90.00
_cell.angle_beta   90.00
_cell.angle_gamma   90.00
#
_symmetry.space_group_name_H-M   'P 1'
#
loop_
_entity.id
_entity.type
_entity.pdbx_description
1 polymer ?
#
loop_
_entity_poly.entity_id
_entity_poly.type
_entity_poly.pdbx_seq_one_letter_code
_entity_poly.pdbx_strand_id
1 'polypeptide(L)'
;YDCLNNEGFQHLTVNHSYNFVDPDTGAHTQHIERIWREVRGNIPRYGRREDHFVRYLAEFLFKRAYDYAERIETFFDIIAEMYPPMPTCIDKPVASDDAEPSTSAQN
;
A
#
# COMPACT_ATOMS: atom_id res chain seq x y z
N TYR A 1 0.68 24.78 -7.95
CA TYR A 1 0.11 23.50 -7.49
C TYR A 1 -1.37 23.74 -7.26
N ASP A 2 -2.08 24.06 -8.35
CA ASP A 2 -3.34 24.80 -8.20
C ASP A 2 -4.52 23.85 -7.99
N CYS A 3 -4.31 22.57 -8.24
CA CYS A 3 -5.26 21.49 -8.02
C CYS A 3 -5.36 21.01 -6.56
N LEU A 4 -4.39 21.35 -5.69
CA LEU A 4 -4.39 20.86 -4.30
C LEU A 4 -5.61 21.31 -3.51
N ASN A 5 -6.06 22.56 -3.73
CA ASN A 5 -7.27 23.07 -3.11
C ASN A 5 -8.52 22.30 -3.57
N ASN A 6 -8.55 21.83 -4.82
CA ASN A 6 -9.66 21.03 -5.35
C ASN A 6 -9.68 19.61 -4.78
N GLU A 7 -8.54 19.12 -4.30
CA GLU A 7 -8.38 17.83 -3.63
C GLU A 7 -8.58 17.93 -2.10
N GLY A 8 -8.96 19.11 -1.59
CA GLY A 8 -9.22 19.35 -0.16
C GLY A 8 -7.97 19.65 0.68
N PHE A 9 -6.81 19.87 0.05
CA PHE A 9 -5.57 20.24 0.75
C PHE A 9 -5.35 21.75 0.74
N GLN A 10 -5.00 22.31 1.91
CA GLN A 10 -4.60 23.70 2.01
C GLN A 10 -3.17 23.88 1.50
N HIS A 11 -2.99 24.60 0.39
CA HIS A 11 -1.66 24.93 -0.12
C HIS A 11 -1.13 26.23 0.51
N LEU A 12 -0.24 26.10 1.50
CA LEU A 12 0.51 27.21 2.06
C LEU A 12 1.81 27.43 1.30
N THR A 13 2.20 28.69 1.10
CA THR A 13 3.42 29.05 0.36
C THR A 13 4.26 29.99 1.21
N VAL A 14 5.59 29.88 1.10
CA VAL A 14 6.53 30.79 1.75
C VAL A 14 7.29 31.55 0.67
N ASN A 15 7.53 32.84 0.88
CA ASN A 15 8.39 33.63 0.00
C ASN A 15 9.83 33.66 0.54
N HIS A 16 10.67 32.75 0.07
CA HIS A 16 12.07 32.60 0.50
C HIS A 16 13.00 33.77 0.13
N SER A 17 12.55 34.74 -0.68
CA SER A 17 13.32 35.97 -0.89
C SER A 17 13.26 36.90 0.32
N TYR A 18 12.20 36.81 1.13
CA TYR A 18 11.97 37.67 2.28
C TYR A 18 12.06 36.90 3.61
N ASN A 19 11.49 35.69 3.68
CA ASN A 19 11.33 34.96 4.93
C ASN A 19 11.59 33.45 4.73
N PHE A 20 12.22 32.80 5.72
CA PHE A 20 12.39 31.33 5.76
C PHE A 20 11.20 30.60 6.42
N VAL A 21 10.45 31.32 7.24
CA VAL A 21 9.20 30.91 7.87
C VAL A 21 8.21 32.03 7.63
N ASP A 22 7.03 31.72 7.11
CA ASP A 22 5.97 32.72 6.95
C ASP A 22 5.57 33.26 8.34
N PRO A 23 5.70 34.58 8.59
CA PRO A 23 5.38 35.17 9.89
C PRO A 23 3.89 35.13 10.24
N ASP A 24 2.99 35.11 9.24
CA ASP A 24 1.55 35.16 9.45
C ASP A 24 0.97 33.77 9.70
N THR A 25 1.45 32.78 8.94
CA THR A 25 0.93 31.39 8.99
C THR A 25 1.83 30.43 9.75
N GLY A 26 3.10 30.78 9.99
CA GLY A 26 4.13 29.88 10.52
C GLY A 26 4.58 28.79 9.53
N ALA A 27 4.11 28.84 8.28
CA ALA A 27 4.44 27.84 7.27
C ALA A 27 5.94 27.85 6.94
N HIS A 28 6.49 26.66 6.72
CA HIS A 28 7.90 26.47 6.36
C HIS A 28 8.09 25.14 5.64
N THR A 29 9.09 25.06 4.76
CA THR A 29 9.35 23.89 3.91
C THR A 29 10.43 22.94 4.47
N GLN A 30 11.01 23.25 5.64
CA GLN A 30 12.17 22.53 6.18
C GLN A 30 11.90 21.04 6.42
N HIS A 31 10.71 20.69 6.93
CA HIS A 31 10.38 19.29 7.22
C HIS A 31 10.29 18.47 5.93
N ILE A 32 9.57 18.98 4.92
CA ILE A 32 9.42 18.28 3.65
C ILE A 32 10.75 18.20 2.89
N GLU A 33 11.58 19.25 2.95
CA GLU A 33 12.95 19.23 2.38
C GLU A 33 13.84 18.17 3.04
N ARG A 34 13.76 18.05 4.37
CA ARG A 34 14.50 17.01 5.11
C ARG A 34 14.03 15.62 4.72
N ILE A 35 12.72 15.38 4.65
CA ILE A 35 12.17 14.09 4.19
C ILE A 35 12.69 13.77 2.79
N TRP A 36 12.64 14.72 1.86
CA TRP A 36 13.13 14.49 0.50
C TRP A 36 14.62 14.17 0.43
N ARG A 37 15.44 14.76 1.32
CA ARG A 37 16.84 14.41 1.45
C ARG A 37 17.02 12.96 1.91
N GLU A 38 16.23 12.52 2.89
CA GLU A 38 16.25 11.14 3.38
C GLU A 38 15.79 10.15 2.30
N VAL A 39 14.70 10.45 1.59
CA VAL A 39 14.19 9.64 0.45
C VAL A 39 15.30 9.46 -0.59
N ARG A 40 15.92 10.55 -1.06
CA ARG A 40 16.99 10.48 -2.07
C ARG A 40 18.21 9.70 -1.59
N GLY A 41 18.49 9.71 -0.29
CA GLY A 41 19.57 8.93 0.31
C GLY A 41 19.30 7.42 0.34
N ASN A 42 18.01 7.02 0.38
CA ASN A 42 17.59 5.62 0.40
C ASN A 42 17.40 5.01 -1.00
N ILE A 43 17.32 5.84 -2.05
CA ILE A 43 17.24 5.35 -3.42
C ILE A 43 18.64 4.91 -3.90
N PRO A 44 18.78 3.71 -4.49
CA PRO A 44 20.06 3.24 -5.03
C PRO A 44 20.68 4.24 -6.03
N ARG A 45 22.00 4.45 -5.97
CA ARG A 45 22.67 5.42 -6.85
C ARG A 45 22.73 4.97 -8.32
N TYR A 46 22.84 3.67 -8.55
CA TYR A 46 23.01 3.06 -9.88
C TYR A 46 21.84 2.13 -10.21
N GLY A 47 21.62 1.84 -11.50
CA GLY A 47 20.56 0.94 -11.95
C GLY A 47 19.14 1.49 -11.78
N ARG A 48 19.01 2.81 -11.63
CA ARG A 48 17.71 3.48 -11.50
C ARG A 48 16.98 3.47 -12.83
N ARG A 49 15.75 2.97 -12.82
CA ARG A 49 14.79 3.10 -13.91
C ARG A 49 13.59 3.88 -13.39
N GLU A 50 13.00 4.71 -14.24
CA GLU A 50 11.94 5.63 -13.84
C GLU A 50 10.69 4.89 -13.32
N ASP A 51 10.40 3.74 -13.90
CA ASP A 51 9.31 2.84 -13.49
C ASP A 51 9.45 2.31 -12.06
N HIS A 52 10.63 2.38 -11.45
CA HIS A 52 10.85 1.91 -10.08
C HIS A 52 10.65 3.00 -9.02
N PHE A 53 10.46 4.27 -9.37
CA PHE A 53 10.36 5.36 -8.38
C PHE A 53 9.24 5.16 -7.36
N VAL A 54 8.06 4.73 -7.84
CA VAL A 54 6.91 4.46 -6.97
C VAL A 54 7.25 3.36 -5.95
N ARG A 55 7.98 2.32 -6.38
CA ARG A 55 8.38 1.21 -5.50
C ARG A 55 9.39 1.67 -4.45
N TYR A 56 10.38 2.48 -4.83
CA TYR A 56 11.33 3.03 -3.86
C TYR A 56 10.67 3.96 -2.85
N LEU A 57 9.70 4.78 -3.29
CA LEU A 57 8.97 5.64 -2.39
C LEU A 57 8.09 4.83 -1.42
N ALA A 58 7.37 3.83 -1.93
CA ALA A 58 6.57 2.93 -1.11
C ALA A 58 7.43 2.17 -0.08
N GLU A 59 8.59 1.64 -0.51
CA GLU A 59 9.54 0.97 0.37
C GLU A 59 10.10 1.92 1.45
N PHE A 60 10.45 3.15 1.09
CA PHE A 60 10.91 4.16 2.05
C PHE A 60 9.83 4.47 3.10
N LEU A 61 8.59 4.69 2.67
CA LEU A 61 7.47 4.97 3.56
C LEU A 61 7.20 3.79 4.49
N PHE A 62 7.19 2.57 3.95
CA PHE A 62 7.03 1.34 4.73
C PHE A 62 8.12 1.19 5.79
N LYS A 63 9.40 1.34 5.41
CA LYS A 63 10.53 1.26 6.35
C LYS A 63 10.51 2.36 7.41
N ARG A 64 9.91 3.51 7.11
CA ARG A 64 9.77 4.64 8.04
C ARG A 64 8.61 4.43 9.01
N ALA A 65 7.56 3.70 8.59
CA ALA A 65 6.39 3.42 9.41
C ALA A 65 6.61 2.28 10.41
N TYR A 66 7.46 1.29 10.07
CA TYR A 66 7.64 0.07 10.86
C TYR A 66 9.09 -0.18 11.27
N ASP A 67 9.27 -0.65 12.49
CA ASP A 67 10.57 -1.01 13.04
C ASP A 67 11.15 -2.24 12.36
N TYR A 68 12.49 -2.27 12.26
CA TYR A 68 13.19 -3.31 11.50
C TYR A 68 12.82 -4.73 11.94
N ALA A 69 12.62 -4.95 13.23
CA ALA A 69 12.28 -6.25 13.81
C ALA A 69 10.89 -6.75 13.38
N GLU A 70 9.95 -5.83 13.13
CA GLU A 70 8.53 -6.14 12.90
C GLU A 70 8.16 -6.12 11.41
N ARG A 71 8.98 -5.48 10.56
CA ARG A 71 8.70 -5.28 9.12
C ARG A 71 8.24 -6.52 8.38
N ILE A 72 8.84 -7.69 8.63
CA ILE A 72 8.46 -8.91 7.91
C ILE A 72 7.07 -9.38 8.33
N GLU A 73 6.78 -9.39 9.64
CA GLU A 73 5.48 -9.79 10.16
C GLU A 73 4.39 -8.82 9.68
N THR A 74 4.62 -7.51 9.85
CA THR A 74 3.67 -6.48 9.38
C THR A 74 3.45 -6.53 7.86
N PHE A 75 4.48 -6.85 7.08
CA PHE A 75 4.32 -6.99 5.63
C PHE A 75 3.37 -8.15 5.27
N PHE A 76 3.50 -9.29 5.94
CA PHE A 76 2.61 -10.43 5.71
C PHE A 76 1.19 -10.15 6.20
N ASP A 77 1.03 -9.48 7.34
CA ASP A 77 -0.29 -9.09 7.85
C ASP A 77 -1.04 -8.17 6.86
N ILE A 78 -0.35 -7.14 6.35
CA ILE A 78 -0.90 -6.24 5.33
C ILE A 78 -1.28 -7.01 4.05
N ILE A 79 -0.44 -7.95 3.61
CA ILE A 79 -0.77 -8.78 2.43
C ILE A 79 -1.98 -9.67 2.70
N ALA A 80 -2.06 -10.30 3.86
CA ALA A 80 -3.17 -11.17 4.23
C ALA A 80 -4.49 -10.39 4.31
N GLU A 81 -4.46 -9.14 4.80
CA GLU A 81 -5.60 -8.24 4.82
C GLU A 81 -6.02 -7.81 3.41
N MET A 82 -5.05 -7.44 2.57
CA MET A 82 -5.30 -6.97 1.20
C MET A 82 -5.76 -8.08 0.25
N TYR A 83 -5.34 -9.32 0.50
CA TYR A 83 -5.62 -10.49 -0.33
C TYR A 83 -6.10 -11.66 0.54
N PRO A 84 -7.32 -11.58 1.09
CA PRO A 84 -7.87 -12.65 1.90
C PRO A 84 -8.04 -13.92 1.05
N PRO A 85 -7.87 -15.11 1.65
CA PRO A 85 -8.07 -16.37 0.92
C PRO A 85 -9.50 -16.42 0.38
N MET A 86 -9.65 -16.84 -0.87
CA MET A 86 -10.95 -17.06 -1.48
C MET A 86 -11.75 -18.03 -0.60
N PRO A 87 -13.03 -17.73 -0.28
CA PRO A 87 -13.85 -18.65 0.48
C PRO A 87 -13.97 -19.96 -0.30
N THR A 88 -13.48 -21.05 0.28
CA THR A 88 -13.57 -22.40 -0.32
C THR A 88 -15.03 -22.81 -0.35
N CYS A 89 -15.67 -22.66 -1.51
CA CYS A 89 -17.06 -22.98 -1.72
C CYS A 89 -17.27 -24.42 -2.17
N ILE A 90 -16.91 -25.45 -1.38
CA ILE A 90 -17.49 -26.81 -1.54
C ILE A 90 -17.58 -27.53 -0.18
N ASP A 91 -18.65 -27.27 0.56
CA ASP A 91 -19.35 -28.28 1.34
C ASP A 91 -20.69 -28.53 0.64
N LYS A 92 -20.66 -29.20 -0.52
CA LYS A 92 -21.90 -29.78 -1.07
C LYS A 92 -22.12 -31.12 -0.36
N PRO A 93 -23.29 -31.35 0.28
CA PRO A 93 -23.58 -32.66 0.83
C PRO A 93 -23.67 -33.67 -0.32
N VAL A 94 -22.90 -34.76 -0.19
CA VAL A 94 -23.01 -35.95 -1.05
C VAL A 94 -24.45 -36.47 -0.93
N ALA A 95 -25.22 -36.35 -2.01
CA ALA A 95 -26.46 -37.10 -2.16
C ALA A 95 -26.07 -38.57 -2.41
N SER A 96 -26.50 -39.44 -1.51
CA SER A 96 -26.41 -40.90 -1.65
C SER A 96 -27.41 -41.37 -2.71
N ASP A 97 -26.93 -41.75 -3.88
CA ASP A 97 -27.70 -42.50 -4.87
C ASP A 97 -27.50 -44.01 -4.61
N ASP A 98 -28.27 -44.57 -3.68
CA ASP A 98 -28.49 -46.02 -3.59
C ASP A 98 -29.77 -46.36 -4.37
N ALA A 99 -29.61 -46.87 -5.59
CA ALA A 99 -30.69 -47.51 -6.32
C ALA A 99 -30.20 -48.85 -6.90
N GLU A 100 -30.54 -49.94 -6.21
CA GLU A 100 -30.40 -51.32 -6.71
C GLU A 100 -31.27 -51.53 -7.97
N PRO A 101 -30.77 -52.21 -9.02
CA PRO A 101 -31.62 -52.67 -10.10
C PRO A 101 -32.22 -54.05 -9.76
N SER A 102 -33.53 -54.08 -9.46
CA SER A 102 -34.30 -55.33 -9.42
C SER A 102 -34.38 -55.96 -10.81
N THR A 103 -33.75 -57.12 -10.97
CA THR A 103 -33.90 -57.99 -12.14
C THR A 103 -35.24 -58.71 -12.06
N SER A 104 -36.13 -58.49 -13.02
CA SER A 104 -37.31 -59.33 -13.23
C SER A 104 -37.18 -60.04 -14.57
N ALA A 105 -37.03 -61.37 -14.50
CA ALA A 105 -37.14 -62.28 -15.63
C ALA A 105 -38.60 -62.34 -16.09
N GLN A 106 -38.83 -62.36 -17.41
CA GLN A 106 -40.09 -62.83 -18.00
C GLN A 106 -39.78 -63.83 -19.11
N ASN A 107 -40.54 -64.93 -19.05
CA ASN A 107 -40.56 -66.11 -19.92
C ASN A 107 -40.82 -65.79 -21.39
#